data_AF-A0A7U7GBI8-F1
#
_entry.id   AF-A0A7U7GBI8-F1
#
_cell.length_a   1.000
_cell.length_b   1.000
_cell.length_c   1.000
_cell.angle_alpha   90.00
_cell.angle_beta   90.00
_cell.angle_gamma   90.00
#
_symmetry.space_group_name_H-M   'P 1'
#
loop_
_entity.id
_entity.type
_entity.pdbx_description
1 polymer ?
#
loop_
_entity_poly.entity_id
_entity_poly.type
_entity_poly.pdbx_seq_one_letter_code
_entity_poly.pdbx_strand_id
1 'polypeptide(L)'
;MNLNDYRKTLWATADKLRSNMDAAEYKHLALGLIFLKYISDAFQARRENLTRRFADEDDDYHIHDLAERAIELEERDYYLEANVFWVPESARWETIRNQAKQPTNRRWARSLTTLW
;
A
#
# COMPACT_ATOMS: atom_id res chain seq x y z
N MET A 1 0.74 -1.11 26.03
CA MET A 1 0.25 -2.12 25.07
C MET A 1 1.36 -3.14 24.87
N ASN A 2 1.16 -4.41 25.23
CA ASN A 2 2.23 -5.43 25.19
C ASN A 2 2.28 -6.17 23.83
N LEU A 3 3.46 -6.66 23.43
CA LEU A 3 3.65 -7.41 22.18
C LEU A 3 2.71 -8.62 22.04
N ASN A 4 2.40 -9.26 23.17
CA ASN A 4 1.47 -10.38 23.24
C ASN A 4 0.03 -9.99 22.86
N ASP A 5 -0.39 -8.76 23.17
CA ASP A 5 -1.73 -8.27 22.84
C ASP A 5 -1.85 -8.01 21.33
N TYR A 6 -0.82 -7.42 20.71
CA TYR A 6 -0.75 -7.25 19.25
C TYR A 6 -0.80 -8.58 18.51
N ARG A 7 -0.03 -9.58 18.95
CA ARG A 7 -0.07 -10.94 18.36
C ARG A 7 -1.47 -11.55 18.44
N LYS A 8 -2.13 -11.46 19.60
CA LYS A 8 -3.48 -12.00 19.77
C LYS A 8 -4.50 -11.31 18.88
N THR A 9 -4.47 -9.97 18.78
CA THR A 9 -5.38 -9.22 17.91
C THR A 9 -5.14 -9.54 16.43
N LEU A 10 -3.86 -9.58 15.99
CA LEU A 10 -3.53 -9.95 14.61
C LEU A 10 -3.97 -11.37 14.27
N TRP A 11 -3.74 -12.31 15.19
CA TRP A 11 -4.17 -13.71 15.03
C TRP A 11 -5.69 -13.83 14.95
N ALA A 12 -6.43 -13.17 15.86
CA ALA A 12 -7.88 -13.20 15.86
C ALA A 12 -8.51 -12.55 14.62
N THR A 13 -7.92 -11.47 14.11
CA THR A 13 -8.37 -10.85 12.85
C THR A 13 -8.06 -11.74 11.64
N ALA A 14 -6.87 -12.37 11.60
CA ALA A 14 -6.51 -13.32 10.55
C ALA A 14 -7.42 -14.56 10.53
N ASP A 15 -7.76 -15.10 11.71
CA ASP A 15 -8.65 -16.25 11.84
C ASP A 15 -10.08 -15.94 11.37
N LYS A 16 -10.59 -14.73 11.67
CA LYS A 16 -11.88 -14.25 11.14
C LYS A 16 -11.89 -14.14 9.61
N LEU A 17 -10.79 -13.71 9.00
CA LEU A 17 -10.66 -13.64 7.54
C LEU A 17 -10.57 -15.04 6.92
N ARG A 18 -9.90 -15.98 7.61
CA ARG A 18 -9.75 -17.38 7.18
C ARG A 18 -11.07 -18.14 7.20
N SER A 19 -11.95 -17.89 8.17
CA SER A 19 -13.21 -18.64 8.33
C SER A 19 -14.17 -18.55 7.13
N ASN A 20 -13.96 -17.60 6.20
CA ASN A 20 -14.77 -17.45 4.98
C ASN A 20 -14.12 -18.07 3.72
N MET A 21 -12.96 -18.75 3.82
CA MET A 21 -12.22 -19.26 2.67
C MET A 21 -11.62 -20.65 2.89
N ASP A 22 -11.54 -21.43 1.81
CA ASP A 22 -10.83 -22.70 1.84
C ASP A 22 -9.33 -22.50 2.12
N ALA A 23 -8.73 -23.42 2.88
CA ALA A 23 -7.34 -23.31 3.31
C ALA A 23 -6.36 -23.26 2.13
N ALA A 24 -6.72 -23.88 1.00
CA ALA A 24 -5.93 -23.86 -0.23
C ALA A 24 -5.91 -22.48 -0.91
N GLU A 25 -6.95 -21.65 -0.74
CA GLU A 25 -7.02 -20.30 -1.31
C GLU A 25 -6.39 -19.26 -0.36
N TYR A 26 -6.44 -19.49 0.95
CA TYR A 26 -5.90 -18.58 1.95
C TYR A 26 -4.39 -18.31 1.77
N LYS A 27 -3.61 -19.32 1.35
CA LYS A 27 -2.16 -19.15 1.12
C LYS A 27 -1.85 -18.12 0.02
N HIS A 28 -2.68 -18.06 -1.02
CA HIS A 28 -2.47 -17.15 -2.15
C HIS A 28 -2.80 -15.71 -1.74
N LEU A 29 -3.88 -15.51 -0.97
CA LEU A 29 -4.20 -14.19 -0.42
C LEU A 29 -3.19 -13.73 0.62
N ALA A 30 -2.81 -14.59 1.56
CA ALA A 30 -1.85 -14.23 2.60
C ALA A 30 -0.50 -13.86 1.99
N LEU A 31 0.00 -14.67 1.05
CA LEU A 31 1.24 -14.38 0.32
C LEU A 31 1.11 -13.10 -0.52
N GLY A 32 -0.03 -12.91 -1.19
CA GLY A 32 -0.31 -11.70 -1.97
C GLY A 32 -0.34 -10.43 -1.11
N LEU A 33 -0.93 -10.49 0.08
CA LEU A 33 -0.97 -9.36 1.02
C LEU A 33 0.40 -9.04 1.61
N ILE A 34 1.20 -10.06 1.97
CA ILE A 34 2.58 -9.87 2.43
C ILE A 34 3.42 -9.24 1.31
N PHE A 35 3.30 -9.75 0.09
CA PHE A 35 4.00 -9.23 -1.07
C PHE A 35 3.60 -7.77 -1.37
N LEU A 36 2.31 -7.46 -1.35
CA LEU A 36 1.81 -6.09 -1.54
C LEU A 36 2.31 -5.14 -0.45
N LYS A 37 2.33 -5.58 0.81
CA LYS A 37 2.89 -4.79 1.91
C LYS A 37 4.38 -4.55 1.72
N TYR A 38 5.13 -5.58 1.32
CA TYR A 38 6.55 -5.47 1.04
C TYR A 38 6.86 -4.45 -0.06
N ILE A 39 6.16 -4.52 -1.20
CA ILE A 39 6.32 -3.54 -2.28
C ILE A 39 6.01 -2.14 -1.80
N SER A 40 4.91 -1.97 -1.04
CA SER A 40 4.50 -0.67 -0.52
C SER A 40 5.56 -0.08 0.42
N ASP A 41 6.16 -0.91 1.28
CA ASP A 41 7.19 -0.48 2.23
C ASP A 41 8.50 -0.14 1.55
N ALA A 42 8.94 -0.97 0.59
CA ALA A 42 10.15 -0.71 -0.18
C ALA A 42 10.02 0.60 -0.98
N PHE A 43 8.86 0.83 -1.60
CA PHE A 43 8.56 2.08 -2.29
C PHE A 43 8.60 3.29 -1.36
N GLN A 44 7.92 3.21 -0.21
CA GLN A 44 7.90 4.30 0.77
C GLN A 44 9.31 4.62 1.30
N ALA A 45 10.07 3.60 1.68
CA ALA A 45 11.44 3.78 2.17
C ALA A 45 12.35 4.43 1.12
N ARG A 46 12.19 4.05 -0.16
CA ARG A 46 12.93 4.68 -1.26
C ARG A 46 12.51 6.14 -1.46
N ARG A 47 11.20 6.43 -1.41
CA ARG A 47 10.68 7.80 -1.55
C ARG A 47 11.16 8.72 -0.42
N GLU A 48 11.17 8.23 0.82
CA GLU A 48 11.73 8.94 1.98
C GLU A 48 13.23 9.20 1.83
N ASN A 49 13.98 8.21 1.34
CA ASN A 49 15.40 8.37 1.03
C ASN A 49 15.63 9.45 -0.03
N LEU A 50 14.93 9.40 -1.17
CA LEU A 50 15.03 10.41 -2.23
C LEU A 50 14.65 11.80 -1.72
N THR A 51 13.59 11.90 -0.92
CA THR A 51 13.14 13.17 -0.33
C THR A 51 14.25 13.79 0.54
N ARG A 52 14.97 12.96 1.31
CA ARG A 52 16.12 13.43 2.10
C ARG A 52 17.27 13.89 1.21
N ARG A 53 17.63 13.10 0.19
CA ARG A 53 18.76 13.39 -0.71
C ARG A 53 18.52 14.65 -1.54
N PHE A 54 17.31 14.82 -2.07
CA PHE A 54 16.94 16.01 -2.84
C PHE A 54 16.93 17.30 -2.01
N ALA A 55 16.88 17.19 -0.68
CA ALA A 55 16.88 18.32 0.25
C ALA A 55 18.25 18.62 0.86
N ASP A 56 19.24 17.75 0.64
CA ASP A 56 20.56 17.79 1.24
C ASP A 56 21.51 18.51 0.28
N GLU A 57 21.92 19.74 0.60
CA GLU A 57 22.74 20.59 -0.29
C GLU A 57 24.10 19.97 -0.66
N ASP A 58 24.57 19.00 0.13
CA ASP A 58 25.83 18.29 -0.06
C ASP A 58 25.68 16.96 -0.84
N ASP A 59 24.46 16.54 -1.21
CA ASP A 59 24.21 15.31 -1.98
C ASP A 59 24.18 15.60 -3.49
N ASP A 60 24.72 14.68 -4.30
CA ASP A 60 24.75 14.79 -5.76
C ASP A 60 23.36 14.93 -6.40
N TYR A 61 22.31 14.49 -5.71
CA TYR A 61 20.92 14.58 -6.17
C TYR A 61 20.17 15.80 -5.62
N HIS A 62 20.87 16.76 -5.00
CA HIS A 62 20.24 17.96 -4.47
C HIS A 62 19.47 18.75 -5.53
N ILE A 63 18.25 19.17 -5.19
CA ILE A 63 17.40 20.00 -6.06
C ILE A 63 17.01 21.24 -5.26
N HIS A 64 17.26 22.45 -5.79
CA HIS A 64 16.95 23.68 -5.07
C HIS A 64 15.44 23.99 -4.99
N ASP A 65 14.70 23.73 -6.06
CA ASP A 65 13.27 24.07 -6.12
C ASP A 65 12.37 22.98 -5.51
N LEU A 66 11.44 23.39 -4.64
CA LEU A 66 10.51 22.48 -3.98
C LEU A 66 9.49 21.87 -4.96
N ALA A 67 9.08 22.60 -6.00
CA ALA A 67 8.13 22.07 -6.98
C ALA A 67 8.82 21.03 -7.88
N GLU A 68 10.05 21.29 -8.31
CA GLU A 68 10.88 20.34 -9.04
C GLU A 68 11.13 19.05 -8.23
N ARG A 69 11.45 19.15 -6.92
CA ARG A 69 11.56 17.95 -6.05
C ARG A 69 10.32 17.06 -6.09
N ALA A 70 9.13 17.65 -6.10
CA ALA A 70 7.88 16.90 -6.13
C ALA A 70 7.67 16.17 -7.47
N ILE A 71 8.13 16.75 -8.57
CA ILE A 71 8.09 16.15 -9.91
C ILE A 71 9.10 15.00 -9.98
N GLU A 72 10.34 15.25 -9.57
CA GLU A 72 11.43 14.26 -9.57
C GLU A 72 11.14 13.05 -8.65
N LEU A 73 10.40 13.24 -7.56
CA LEU A 73 9.94 12.14 -6.71
C LEU A 73 8.97 11.18 -7.42
N GLU A 74 8.35 11.62 -8.53
CA GLU A 74 7.44 10.83 -9.35
C GLU A 74 8.13 10.20 -10.58
N GLU A 75 9.43 10.42 -10.74
CA GLU A 75 10.23 9.78 -11.78
C GLU A 75 10.56 8.33 -11.43
N ARG A 76 10.32 7.42 -12.38
CA ARG A 76 10.37 5.97 -12.15
C ARG A 76 11.80 5.44 -12.05
N ASP A 77 12.73 6.08 -12.74
CA ASP A 77 14.10 5.61 -12.89
C ASP A 77 14.84 5.58 -11.54
N TYR A 78 14.58 6.54 -10.65
CA TYR A 78 15.12 6.54 -9.28
C TYR A 78 14.69 5.33 -8.44
N TYR A 79 13.59 4.68 -8.78
CA TYR A 79 13.13 3.47 -8.09
C TYR A 79 13.70 2.23 -8.76
N LEU A 80 13.73 2.22 -10.10
CA LEU A 80 14.30 1.11 -10.87
C LEU A 80 15.79 0.94 -10.61
N GLU A 81 16.58 2.02 -10.50
CA GLU A 81 18.03 1.93 -10.18
C GLU A 81 18.30 1.28 -8.82
N ALA A 82 17.33 1.37 -7.89
CA ALA A 82 17.40 0.77 -6.56
C ALA A 82 16.73 -0.61 -6.49
N ASN A 83 16.31 -1.19 -7.62
CA ASN A 83 15.50 -2.41 -7.70
C ASN A 83 14.21 -2.35 -6.88
N VAL A 84 13.62 -1.17 -6.77
CA VAL A 84 12.35 -0.92 -6.10
C VAL A 84 11.24 -0.81 -7.15
N PHE A 85 10.18 -1.58 -6.97
CA PHE A 85 9.01 -1.49 -7.85
C PHE A 85 8.35 -0.11 -7.73
N TRP A 86 8.12 0.53 -8.86
CA TRP A 86 7.33 1.76 -8.92
C TRP A 86 5.87 1.48 -8.55
N VAL A 87 5.31 2.24 -7.61
CA VAL A 87 3.92 2.11 -7.17
C VAL A 87 3.13 3.33 -7.61
N PRO A 88 2.16 3.20 -8.54
CA PRO A 88 1.33 4.32 -8.97
C PRO A 88 0.46 4.81 -7.81
N GLU A 89 0.09 6.09 -7.84
CA GLU A 89 -0.65 6.76 -6.76
C GLU A 89 -1.93 6.02 -6.33
N SER A 90 -2.67 5.47 -7.29
CA SER A 90 -3.89 4.68 -7.05
C SER A 90 -3.65 3.39 -6.26
N ALA A 91 -2.43 2.84 -6.32
CA ALA A 91 -2.02 1.61 -5.67
C ALA A 91 -1.16 1.83 -4.41
N ARG A 92 -0.94 3.09 -4.00
CA ARG A 92 -0.23 3.39 -2.75
C ARG A 92 -1.04 2.88 -1.56
N TRP A 93 -0.33 2.42 -0.53
CA TRP A 93 -0.94 1.77 0.64
C TRP A 93 -2.02 2.61 1.33
N GLU A 94 -1.83 3.94 1.39
CA GLU A 94 -2.83 4.85 1.95
C GLU A 94 -4.12 4.87 1.14
N THR A 95 -4.01 4.90 -0.19
CA THR A 95 -5.15 4.81 -1.12
C THR A 95 -5.90 3.49 -0.93
N ILE A 96 -5.18 2.38 -0.91
CA ILE A 96 -5.76 1.04 -0.69
C ILE A 96 -6.46 0.96 0.68
N ARG A 97 -5.82 1.46 1.74
CA ARG A 97 -6.38 1.51 3.10
C ARG A 97 -7.65 2.37 3.15
N ASN A 98 -7.67 3.51 2.47
CA ASN A 98 -8.82 4.40 2.43
C ASN A 98 -9.99 3.79 1.65
N GLN A 99 -9.70 3.08 0.55
CA GLN A 99 -10.70 2.36 -0.24
C GLN A 99 -11.24 1.12 0.49
N ALA A 100 -10.44 0.43 1.30
CA ALA A 100 -10.87 -0.74 2.07
C ALA A 100 -12.02 -0.46 3.06
N LYS A 101 -12.21 0.82 3.46
CA LYS A 101 -13.32 1.24 4.32
C LYS A 101 -14.61 1.52 3.56
N GLN A 102 -14.59 1.59 2.24
CA GLN A 102 -15.77 1.92 1.45
C GLN A 102 -16.65 0.68 1.26
N PRO A 103 -17.94 0.73 1.66
CA PRO A 103 -18.90 -0.33 1.40
C PRO A 103 -19.43 -0.22 -0.04
N THR A 104 -18.54 -0.21 -1.03
CA THR A 104 -18.91 -0.24 -2.45
C THR A 104 -18.87 -1.71 -2.87
N ASN A 105 -19.93 -2.50 -2.65
CA ASN A 105 -20.95 -2.69 -3.68
C ASN A 105 -22.27 -3.36 -3.18
N ARG A 106 -22.93 -2.90 -2.11
CA ARG A 106 -24.32 -3.36 -1.78
C ARG A 106 -25.44 -2.45 -2.28
N ARG A 107 -25.17 -1.57 -3.27
CA ARG A 107 -26.16 -0.60 -3.75
C ARG A 107 -26.86 -0.97 -5.07
N TRP A 108 -26.33 -1.91 -5.86
CA TRP A 108 -26.95 -2.36 -7.11
C TRP A 108 -28.04 -3.44 -6.92
N ALA A 109 -28.07 -4.13 -5.77
CA ALA A 109 -29.05 -5.19 -5.49
C ALA A 109 -30.47 -4.70 -5.08
N ARG A 110 -30.72 -3.38 -5.00
CA ARG A 110 -32.06 -2.84 -4.64
C ARG A 110 -32.82 -2.19 -5.80
N SER A 111 -32.25 -2.17 -7.01
CA SER A 111 -32.90 -1.56 -8.19
C SER A 111 -33.75 -2.55 -9.01
N LEU A 112 -33.78 -3.84 -8.67
CA LEU A 112 -34.46 -4.88 -9.46
C LEU A 112 -35.74 -5.44 -8.80
N THR A 113 -36.19 -4.90 -7.68
CA THR A 113 -37.44 -5.33 -6.99
C THR A 113 -38.59 -4.33 -7.12
N THR A 114 -38.50 -3.34 -8.01
CA THR A 114 -39.59 -2.35 -8.22
C THR A 114 -40.29 -2.48 -9.58
N LEU A 115 -40.14 -3.62 -10.24
CA LEU A 115 -40.87 -3.95 -11.48
C LEU A 115 -41.36 -5.40 -11.43
N TRP A 116 -42.19 -5.73 -10.45
CA TRP A 116 -43.34 -6.65 -10.52
C TRP A 116 -44.27 -6.32 -9.34
#